data_AF-A0A1L7NQ19-F1
#
_entry.id   AF-A0A1L7NQ19-F1
#
_cell.length_a   1.000
_cell.length_b   1.000
_cell.length_c   1.000
_cell.angle_alpha   90.00
_cell.angle_beta   90.00
_cell.angle_gamma   90.00
#
_symmetry.space_group_name_H-M   'P 1'
#
loop_
_entity.id
_entity.type
_entity.pdbx_description
1 polymer ?
#
loop_
_entity_poly.entity_id
_entity_poly.type
_entity_poly.pdbx_seq_one_letter_code
_entity_poly.pdbx_strand_id
1 'polypeptide(L)' 'MSNVFPFAPGGLVTREQLAALEAMDAAIVEAVKAAKEKGVPRGLIVSVLHGHDIAETQKMVNQA' A
#
# COMPACT_ATOMS: atom_id res chain seq x y z
N MET A 1 -11.87 30.37 -4.97
CA MET A 1 -11.15 29.40 -4.13
C MET A 1 -12.20 28.43 -3.59
N SER A 2 -12.09 27.13 -3.85
CA SER A 2 -13.09 26.15 -3.40
C SER A 2 -12.82 25.80 -1.94
N ASN A 3 -13.85 25.93 -1.09
CA ASN A 3 -13.76 25.74 0.36
C ASN A 3 -14.02 24.28 0.76
N VAL A 4 -14.04 23.36 -0.20
CA VAL A 4 -14.39 21.96 0.00
C VAL A 4 -13.13 21.12 -0.09
N PHE A 5 -12.66 20.65 1.06
CA PHE A 5 -11.60 19.64 1.15
C PHE A 5 -12.24 18.25 1.00
N PRO A 6 -11.79 17.41 0.04
CA PRO A 6 -12.30 16.05 -0.08
C PRO A 6 -11.83 15.24 1.13
N PHE A 7 -12.77 14.92 2.02
CA PHE A 7 -12.55 14.04 3.15
C PHE A 7 -12.62 12.59 2.66
N ALA A 8 -11.48 11.91 2.56
CA ALA A 8 -11.44 10.48 2.32
C ALA A 8 -11.61 9.74 3.66
N PRO A 9 -12.14 8.50 3.68
CA PRO A 9 -12.19 7.69 4.90
C PRO A 9 -10.74 7.41 5.37
N GLY A 10 -10.23 8.21 6.30
CA GLY A 10 -8.82 8.17 6.74
C GLY A 10 -8.21 9.52 7.11
N GLY A 11 -8.85 10.65 6.78
CA GLY A 11 -8.39 12.00 7.17
C GLY A 11 -8.07 12.92 5.98
N LEU A 12 -7.29 13.98 6.24
CA LEU A 12 -6.82 14.93 5.22
C LEU A 12 -5.65 14.32 4.45
N VAL A 13 -5.92 13.59 3.38
CA VAL A 13 -4.89 13.17 2.41
C VAL A 13 -4.77 14.23 1.31
N THR A 14 -3.56 14.69 1.03
CA THR A 14 -3.33 15.61 -0.09
C THR A 14 -3.48 14.89 -1.43
N ARG A 15 -3.67 15.63 -2.53
CA ARG A 15 -3.78 15.03 -3.87
C ARG A 15 -2.51 14.27 -4.26
N GLU A 16 -1.36 14.78 -3.83
CA GLU A 16 -0.06 14.18 -4.07
C GLU A 16 0.08 12.84 -3.31
N GLN A 17 -0.40 12.79 -2.06
CA GLN A 17 -0.42 11.55 -1.27
C GLN A 17 -1.37 10.52 -1.87
N LEU A 18 -2.55 10.93 -2.34
CA LEU A 18 -3.48 10.04 -3.03
C LEU A 18 -2.86 9.49 -4.32
N ALA A 19 -2.26 10.35 -5.15
CA ALA A 19 -1.59 9.93 -6.37
C ALA A 19 -0.42 8.97 -6.09
N ALA A 20 0.34 9.20 -5.02
CA ALA A 20 1.40 8.29 -4.58
C ALA A 20 0.84 6.93 -4.16
N LEU A 21 -0.30 6.91 -3.45
CA LEU A 21 -0.98 5.67 -3.05
C LEU A 21 -1.51 4.88 -4.25
N GLU A 22 -2.13 5.56 -5.22
CA GLU A 22 -2.61 4.94 -6.46
C GLU A 22 -1.46 4.35 -7.29
N ALA A 23 -0.34 5.06 -7.38
CA ALA A 23 0.85 4.57 -8.07
C ALA A 23 1.47 3.35 -7.36
N MET A 24 1.47 3.35 -6.03
CA MET A 24 1.90 2.21 -5.22
C MET A 24 1.01 0.98 -5.45
N ASP A 25 -0.31 1.15 -5.43
CA ASP A 25 -1.28 0.07 -5.66
C ASP A 25 -1.06 -0.58 -7.04
N ALA A 26 -0.94 0.23 -8.09
CA ALA A 26 -0.68 -0.26 -9.44
C ALA A 26 0.64 -1.06 -9.53
N ALA A 27 1.70 -0.60 -8.88
CA ALA A 27 2.99 -1.30 -8.86
C ALA A 27 2.92 -2.65 -8.14
N ILE A 28 2.19 -2.71 -7.02
CA ILE A 28 1.99 -3.97 -6.28
C ILE A 28 1.20 -4.96 -7.13
N VAL A 29 0.14 -4.53 -7.80
CA VAL A 29 -0.68 -5.38 -8.67
C VAL A 29 0.16 -6.01 -9.78
N GLU A 30 1.00 -5.23 -10.47
CA GLU A 30 1.88 -5.74 -11.52
C GLU A 30 2.93 -6.72 -10.98
N ALA A 31 3.54 -6.42 -9.81
CA ALA A 31 4.47 -7.33 -9.17
C ALA A 31 3.82 -8.68 -8.79
N VAL A 32 2.60 -8.65 -8.25
CA VAL A 32 1.82 -9.85 -7.92
C VAL A 32 1.47 -10.64 -9.17
N LYS A 33 1.09 -9.96 -10.26
CA LYS A 33 0.78 -10.61 -11.54
C LYS A 33 2.02 -11.32 -12.11
N ALA A 34 3.17 -10.66 -12.15
CA ALA A 34 4.42 -11.24 -12.62
C ALA A 34 4.86 -12.45 -11.78
N ALA A 35 4.68 -12.39 -10.45
CA ALA A 35 4.97 -13.52 -9.56
C ALA A 35 4.05 -14.72 -9.84
N LYS A 36 2.75 -14.46 -10.05
CA LYS A 36 1.78 -15.50 -10.40
C LYS A 36 2.08 -16.15 -11.75
N GLU A 37 2.48 -15.38 -12.75
CA GLU A 37 2.89 -15.89 -14.08
C GLU A 37 4.10 -16.83 -13.99
N LYS A 38 4.97 -16.62 -12.99
CA LYS A 38 6.10 -17.51 -12.69
C LYS A 38 5.72 -18.71 -11.81
N GLY A 39 4.44 -18.92 -11.52
CA GLY A 39 3.95 -20.05 -10.72
C GLY A 39 4.12 -19.89 -9.21
N VAL A 40 4.42 -18.68 -8.71
CA VAL A 40 4.52 -18.45 -7.27
C VAL A 40 3.15 -18.66 -6.60
N PRO A 41 3.03 -19.50 -5.57
CA PRO A 41 1.76 -19.73 -4.88
C PRO A 41 1.23 -18.44 -4.25
N ARG A 42 -0.07 -18.17 -4.40
CA ARG A 42 -0.74 -16.98 -3.82
C ARG A 42 -0.50 -16.85 -2.31
N GLY A 43 -0.53 -17.98 -1.58
CA GLY A 43 -0.30 -17.99 -0.13
C GLY A 43 1.08 -17.44 0.26
N LEU A 44 2.12 -17.76 -0.53
CA LEU A 44 3.47 -17.26 -0.29
C LEU A 44 3.55 -15.75 -0.55
N ILE A 45 2.95 -15.27 -1.65
CA ILE A 45 2.90 -13.83 -1.98
C ILE A 45 2.25 -13.04 -0.83
N VAL A 46 1.07 -13.49 -0.36
CA VAL A 46 0.35 -12.85 0.74
C VAL A 46 1.16 -12.89 2.04
N SER A 47 1.84 -14.01 2.35
CA SER A 47 2.67 -14.11 3.56
C SER A 47 3.85 -13.13 3.55
N VAL A 48 4.45 -12.86 2.39
CA VAL A 48 5.57 -11.92 2.27
C VAL A 48 5.09 -10.48 2.47
N LEU A 49 3.98 -10.11 1.82
CA LEU A 49 3.38 -8.78 1.98
C LEU A 49 2.97 -8.54 3.43
N HIS A 50 2.28 -9.50 4.04
CA HIS A 50 1.86 -9.39 5.43
C HIS A 50 3.05 -9.32 6.41
N GLY A 51 4.11 -10.09 6.16
CA GLY A 51 5.34 -10.02 6.94
C GLY A 51 6.02 -8.64 6.84
N HIS A 52 5.98 -8.01 5.67
CA HIS A 52 6.47 -6.65 5.48
C HIS A 52 5.64 -5.63 6.26
N ASP A 53 4.31 -5.70 6.18
CA ASP A 53 3.40 -4.80 6.89
C ASP A 53 3.59 -4.88 8.41
N ILE A 54 3.76 -6.10 8.95
CA ILE A 54 4.07 -6.31 10.37
C ILE A 54 5.40 -5.64 10.74
N ALA A 55 6.44 -5.83 9.94
CA ALA A 55 7.76 -5.26 10.22
C ALA A 55 7.74 -3.73 10.20
N GLU A 56 7.05 -3.12 9.23
CA GLU A 56 6.88 -1.66 9.19
C GLU A 56 6.05 -1.15 10.38
N THR A 57 4.96 -1.85 10.73
CA THR A 57 4.17 -1.51 11.93
C THR A 57 5.02 -1.55 13.20
N GLN A 58 5.85 -2.59 13.36
CA GLN A 58 6.75 -2.69 14.50
C GLN A 58 7.78 -1.55 14.55
N LYS A 59 8.32 -1.11 13.41
CA LYS A 59 9.20 0.05 13.35
C LYS A 59 8.48 1.31 13.81
N MET A 60 7.26 1.54 13.32
CA MET A 60 6.47 2.73 13.69
C MET A 60 6.17 2.77 15.19
N VAL A 61 5.85 1.63 15.80
CA VAL A 61 5.57 1.54 17.24
C VAL A 61 6.85 1.74 18.07
N ASN A 62 7.98 1.18 17.64
CA ASN A 62 9.25 1.29 18.37
C ASN A 62 9.98 2.63 18.14
N GLN A 63 9.57 3.40 17.14
CA GLN A 63 10.08 4.75 16.84
C GLN A 63 9.20 5.87 17.41
N ALA A 64 8.10 5.53 18.10
CA ALA A 64 7.23 6.45 18.82
C ALA A 64 7.65 6.60 20.29
#